data_AF-A0AA35U0I3-F1
#
_entry.id   AF-A0AA35U0I3-F1
#
_cell.length_a   1.000
_cell.length_b   1.000
_cell.length_c   1.000
_cell.angle_alpha   90.00
_cell.angle_beta   90.00
_cell.angle_gamma   90.00
#
_symmetry.space_group_name_H-M   'P 1'
#
loop_
_entity.id
_entity.type
_entity.pdbx_description
1 polymer ?
#
loop_
_entity_poly.entity_id
_entity_poly.type
_entity_poly.pdbx_seq_one_letter_code
_entity_poly.pdbx_strand_id
1 'polypeptide(L)' 'CLHQLTQPPVVFVSPFEHHANLLPWRESGAEVVWIAEDSTGKTDISDLERKLQFYSKSGRQLIGSLNAASNISGVLTDKV' A
#
# COMPACT_ATOMS: atom_id res chain seq x y z
N CYS A 1 -23.16 -1.06 -6.31
CA CYS A 1 -22.61 -1.24 -7.67
C CYS A 1 -21.09 -1.18 -7.54
N LEU A 2 -20.40 -2.33 -7.56
CA LEU A 2 -18.94 -2.36 -7.62
C LEU A 2 -18.55 -1.82 -9.00
N HIS A 3 -18.00 -0.60 -9.06
CA HIS A 3 -17.41 -0.08 -10.27
C HIS A 3 -16.37 -1.10 -10.75
N GLN A 4 -16.63 -1.71 -11.91
CA GLN A 4 -15.67 -2.63 -12.53
C GLN A 4 -14.42 -1.83 -12.87
N LEU A 5 -13.32 -2.16 -12.19
CA LEU A 5 -12.01 -1.67 -12.57
C LEU A 5 -11.72 -2.21 -13.97
N THR A 6 -11.45 -1.32 -14.90
CA THR A 6 -11.15 -1.68 -16.30
C THR A 6 -9.81 -2.39 -16.44
N GLN A 7 -8.94 -2.26 -15.43
CA GLN A 7 -7.65 -2.94 -15.30
C GLN A 7 -7.40 -3.24 -13.81
N PRO A 8 -6.64 -4.30 -13.47
CA PRO A 8 -6.31 -4.59 -12.08
C PRO A 8 -5.62 -3.41 -11.40
N PRO A 9 -5.97 -3.05 -10.15
CA PRO A 9 -5.36 -1.90 -9.48
C PRO A 9 -3.91 -2.19 -9.09
N VAL A 10 -3.17 -1.14 -8.76
CA VAL A 10 -1.87 -1.23 -8.08
C VAL A 10 -2.12 -0.91 -6.61
N VAL A 11 -1.78 -1.84 -5.72
CA VAL A 11 -2.01 -1.75 -4.28
C VAL A 11 -0.68 -1.60 -3.57
N PHE A 12 -0.47 -0.44 -2.94
CA PHE A 12 0.68 -0.15 -2.11
C PHE A 12 0.46 -0.69 -0.71
N VAL A 13 1.33 -1.57 -0.26
CA VAL A 13 1.18 -2.27 1.03
C VAL A 13 2.28 -1.85 2.00
N SER A 14 1.88 -1.47 3.21
CA SER A 14 2.84 -1.14 4.28
C SER A 14 3.68 -2.37 4.69
N PRO A 15 4.96 -2.21 5.09
CA PRO A 15 5.80 -3.34 5.48
C PRO A 15 5.26 -4.14 6.68
N PHE A 16 4.38 -3.52 7.48
CA PHE A 16 3.77 -4.10 8.68
C PHE A 16 2.32 -4.58 8.45
N GLU A 17 1.92 -4.76 7.19
CA GLU A 17 0.56 -5.18 6.87
C GLU A 17 0.30 -6.62 7.33
N HIS A 18 -0.87 -6.85 7.94
CA HIS A 18 -1.23 -8.20 8.33
C HIS A 18 -1.49 -9.05 7.08
N HIS A 19 -0.90 -10.24 7.02
CA HIS A 19 -0.98 -11.12 5.84
C HIS A 19 -2.42 -11.44 5.40
N ALA A 20 -3.38 -11.48 6.33
CA ALA A 20 -4.78 -11.68 5.99
C ALA A 20 -5.35 -10.56 5.09
N ASN A 21 -4.84 -9.33 5.22
CA ASN A 21 -5.26 -8.19 4.41
C ASN A 21 -4.71 -8.27 2.98
N LEU A 22 -3.76 -9.18 2.70
CA LEU A 22 -3.25 -9.42 1.35
C LEU A 22 -4.14 -10.31 0.51
N LEU A 23 -4.94 -11.19 1.14
CA LEU A 23 -5.73 -12.19 0.42
C LEU A 23 -6.71 -11.56 -0.58
N PRO A 24 -7.49 -10.50 -0.23
CA PRO A 24 -8.36 -9.85 -1.19
C PRO A 24 -7.62 -9.26 -2.39
N TRP A 25 -6.42 -8.72 -2.18
CA TRP A 25 -5.59 -8.16 -3.25
C TRP A 25 -5.08 -9.24 -4.20
N ARG A 26 -4.67 -10.39 -3.66
CA ARG A 26 -4.23 -11.54 -4.46
C ARG A 26 -5.37 -12.12 -5.30
N GLU A 27 -6.56 -12.25 -4.71
CA GLU A 27 -7.73 -12.82 -5.38
C GLU A 27 -8.32 -11.87 -6.45
N SER A 28 -8.16 -10.56 -6.28
CA SER A 28 -8.58 -9.55 -7.27
C SER A 28 -7.62 -9.38 -8.46
N GLY A 29 -6.46 -10.05 -8.44
CA GLY A 29 -5.43 -9.89 -9.48
C GLY A 29 -4.70 -8.54 -9.41
N ALA A 30 -4.82 -7.83 -8.28
CA ALA A 30 -4.12 -6.57 -8.08
C ALA A 30 -2.60 -6.77 -8.11
N GLU A 31 -1.88 -5.77 -8.61
CA GLU A 31 -0.44 -5.72 -8.47
C GLU A 31 -0.09 -5.20 -7.08
N VAL A 32 0.55 -6.04 -6.27
CA VAL A 32 0.93 -5.70 -4.90
C VAL A 32 2.33 -5.11 -4.89
N VAL A 33 2.45 -3.86 -4.45
CA VAL A 33 3.71 -3.12 -4.35
C VAL A 33 4.01 -2.83 -2.89
N TRP A 34 5.02 -3.50 -2.33
CA TRP A 34 5.43 -3.28 -0.96
C TRP A 34 6.16 -1.96 -0.81
N ILE A 35 5.84 -1.20 0.25
CA ILE A 35 6.57 0.01 0.65
C ILE A 35 7.73 -0.42 1.56
N ALA A 36 8.90 0.20 1.37
CA ALA A 36 10.06 -0.08 2.17
C ALA A 36 9.90 0.40 3.63
N GLU A 37 10.74 -0.15 4.49
CA GLU A 37 10.95 0.33 5.85
C GLU A 37 12.11 1.33 5.86
N ASP A 38 11.98 2.42 6.63
CA ASP A 38 13.04 3.40 6.82
C ASP A 38 14.07 2.92 7.85
N SER A 39 15.15 3.69 8.04
CA SER A 39 16.21 3.34 9.00
C SER A 39 15.76 3.30 10.47
N THR A 40 14.54 3.76 10.77
CA THR A 40 13.97 3.81 12.13
C THR A 40 12.94 2.70 12.38
N GLY A 41 12.70 1.86 11.38
CA GLY A 41 11.71 0.80 11.48
C GLY A 41 10.27 1.26 11.24
N LYS A 42 10.08 2.32 10.45
CA LYS A 42 8.76 2.84 10.07
C LYS A 42 8.57 2.74 8.57
N THR A 43 7.35 2.95 8.10
CA THR A 43 7.07 3.02 6.66
C THR A 43 7.84 4.18 6.02
N ASP A 44 8.66 3.88 5.00
CA ASP A 44 9.41 4.89 4.24
C ASP A 44 8.47 5.67 3.31
N ILE A 45 8.16 6.90 3.70
CA ILE A 45 7.30 7.80 2.91
C ILE A 45 7.97 8.23 1.61
N SER A 46 9.30 8.39 1.59
CA SER A 46 10.03 8.76 0.37
C SER A 46 9.98 7.62 -0.66
N ASP A 47 10.02 6.37 -0.19
CA ASP A 47 9.82 5.20 -1.04
C ASP A 47 8.40 5.11 -1.59
N LEU A 48 7.38 5.36 -0.76
CA LEU A 48 6.00 5.45 -1.20
C LEU A 48 5.83 6.53 -2.28
N GLU A 49 6.32 7.75 -2.07
CA GLU A 49 6.22 8.85 -3.04
C GLU A 49 6.86 8.50 -4.38
N ARG A 50 8.06 7.92 -4.36
CA ARG A 50 8.77 7.51 -5.58
C ARG A 50 7.98 6.47 -6.37
N LYS A 51 7.39 5.50 -5.67
CA LYS A 51 6.57 4.45 -6.28
C LYS A 51 5.26 5.02 -6.81
N LEU A 52 4.59 5.90 -6.07
CA LEU A 52 3.40 6.61 -6.56
C LEU A 52 3.70 7.40 -7.84
N GLN A 53 4.81 8.12 -7.90
CA GLN A 53 5.23 8.85 -9.11
C GLN A 53 5.54 7.93 -10.30
N PHE A 54 6.09 6.75 -10.04
CA PHE A 54 6.34 5.75 -11.07
C PHE A 54 5.02 5.19 -11.63
N TYR A 55 4.10 4.77 -10.75
CA TYR A 55 2.85 4.12 -11.14
C TYR A 55 1.75 5.09 -11.58
N SER A 56 1.83 6.39 -11.25
CA SER A 56 0.86 7.40 -11.73
C SER A 56 0.80 7.50 -13.25
N LYS A 57 1.89 7.12 -13.93
CA LYS A 57 1.99 7.07 -15.39
C LYS A 57 1.26 5.89 -16.02
N SER A 58 0.83 4.90 -15.23
CA SER A 58 0.19 3.69 -15.73
C SER A 58 -1.28 3.85 -16.11
N GLY A 59 -1.94 4.92 -15.64
CA GLY A 59 -3.40 5.12 -15.81
C GLY A 59 -4.27 4.14 -15.01
N ARG A 60 -3.66 3.27 -14.20
CA ARG A 60 -4.36 2.32 -13.33
C ARG A 60 -4.76 2.99 -12.03
N GLN A 61 -5.79 2.44 -11.38
CA GLN A 61 -6.15 2.88 -10.04
C GLN A 61 -5.04 2.51 -9.05
N LEU A 62 -4.64 3.48 -8.24
CA LEU A 62 -3.65 3.34 -7.18
C LEU A 62 -4.39 3.27 -5.83
N ILE A 63 -4.13 2.25 -5.03
CA ILE A 63 -4.78 1.99 -3.74
C ILE A 63 -3.72 1.88 -2.65
N GLY A 64 -3.91 2.55 -1.51
CA GLY A 64 -3.09 2.36 -0.32
C GLY A 64 -3.73 1.39 0.66
N SER A 65 -3.06 0.28 0.95
CA SER A 65 -3.36 -0.64 2.05
C SER A 65 -2.30 -0.43 3.13
N LEU A 66 -2.61 0.46 4.06
CA LEU A 66 -1.69 0.87 5.12
C LEU A 66 -2.32 0.54 6.46
N ASN A 67 -1.54 0.01 7.40
CA ASN A 67 -1.99 -0.04 8.78
C ASN A 67 -2.11 1.41 9.31
N ALA A 68 -3.16 1.67 10.11
CA ALA A 68 -3.35 2.97 10.75
C ALA A 68 -2.45 3.15 11.99
N ALA A 69 -1.93 2.05 12.54
CA ALA A 69 -1.02 1.99 13.67
C ALA A 69 -0.25 0.65 13.64
N SER A 70 1.05 0.67 13.93
CA SER A 70 1.83 -0.55 14.10
C SER A 70 1.40 -1.27 15.37
N ASN A 71 0.80 -2.45 15.22
CA ASN A 71 0.45 -3.33 16.34
C ASN A 71 1.67 -3.96 17.05
N ILE A 72 2.90 -3.66 16.60
CA ILE A 72 4.16 -4.20 17.14
C ILE A 72 4.96 -3.10 17.87
N SER A 73 4.82 -1.83 17.51
CA SER A 73 5.59 -0.72 18.10
C SER A 73 4.76 0.41 18.73
N GLY A 74 3.44 0.44 18.54
CA GLY A 74 2.57 1.49 19.11
C GLY A 74 2.76 2.89 18.52
N VAL A 75 3.53 3.03 17.42
CA VAL A 75 3.71 4.30 16.74
C VAL A 75 2.48 4.60 15.89
N LEU A 76 1.79 5.69 16.23
CA LEU A 76 0.71 6.26 15.43
C LEU A 76 1.30 6.86 14.15
N THR A 77 0.79 6.42 13.00
CA THR A 77 1.05 7.09 11.73
C THR A 77 0.30 8.41 11.75
N ASP A 78 1.02 9.52 11.75
CA ASP A 78 0.46 10.86 11.86
C ASP A 78 -0.53 11.11 10.72
N LYS A 79 -1.75 11.52 11.07
CA LYS A 79 -2.80 11.88 10.12
C LYS A 79 -2.72 13.38 9.91
N VAL A 80 -2.20 13.81 8.77
CA VAL A 80 -2.40 15.19 8.28
C VAL A 80 -3.81 15.38 7.73
#